data_AF-A0A6H0SHU3-F1
#
_entry.id   AF-A0A6H0SHU3-F1
#
_cell.length_a   1.000
_cell.length_b   1.000
_cell.length_c   1.000
_cell.angle_alpha   90.00
_cell.angle_beta   90.00
_cell.angle_gamma   90.00
#
_symmetry.space_group_name_H-M   'P 1'
#
loop_
_entity.id
_entity.type
_entity.pdbx_description
1 polymer ?
#
loop_
_entity_poly.entity_id
_entity_poly.type
_entity_poly.pdbx_seq_one_letter_code
_entity_poly.pdbx_strand_id
1 'polypeptide(L)'
;MLAALIMTAGLLPVLSTTCWALLLDRNTLRGATRNPAISVESQWYDKAAVGVFQDLLLVCGLGGALFSFMPVSVSLGLVLAGVVLVAMIDFAIRYLMIKRAQS
;
A
#
# COMPACT_ATOMS: atom_id res chain seq x y z
N MET A 1 -22.91 -9.77 5.31
CA MET A 1 -23.10 -9.08 4.01
C MET A 1 -22.28 -7.79 3.91
N LEU A 2 -22.32 -6.90 4.90
CA LEU A 2 -21.53 -5.65 4.89
C LEU A 2 -20.01 -5.86 4.71
N ALA A 3 -19.41 -6.79 5.47
CA ALA A 3 -17.97 -7.07 5.36
C ALA A 3 -17.56 -7.57 3.95
N ALA A 4 -18.39 -8.41 3.34
CA ALA A 4 -18.17 -8.90 1.99
C ALA A 4 -18.25 -7.77 0.96
N LEU A 5 -19.17 -6.80 1.14
CA LEU A 5 -19.27 -5.60 0.31
C LEU A 5 -18.04 -4.69 0.44
N ILE A 6 -17.53 -4.49 1.65
CA ILE A 6 -16.31 -3.71 1.88
C ILE A 6 -15.10 -4.39 1.22
N MET A 7 -14.98 -5.71 1.38
CA MET A 7 -13.90 -6.48 0.74
C MET A 7 -13.98 -6.43 -0.78
N THR A 8 -15.16 -6.64 -1.36
CA THR A 8 -15.34 -6.56 -2.81
C THR A 8 -15.09 -5.15 -3.33
N ALA A 9 -15.60 -4.10 -2.66
CA ALA A 9 -15.35 -2.71 -3.06
C ALA A 9 -13.85 -2.35 -3.03
N GLY A 10 -13.09 -2.87 -2.06
CA GLY A 10 -11.63 -2.66 -2.00
C GLY A 10 -10.85 -3.48 -3.03
N LEU A 11 -11.23 -4.72 -3.29
CA LEU A 11 -10.53 -5.63 -4.20
C LEU A 11 -10.84 -5.37 -5.68
N LEU A 12 -12.07 -4.95 -6.01
CA LEU A 12 -12.50 -4.74 -7.40
C LEU A 12 -11.56 -3.83 -8.21
N PRO A 13 -11.20 -2.62 -7.75
CA PRO A 13 -10.35 -1.72 -8.54
C PRO A 13 -8.94 -2.28 -8.70
N VAL A 14 -8.40 -2.95 -7.67
CA VAL A 14 -7.08 -3.60 -7.71
C VAL A 14 -7.06 -4.71 -8.76
N LEU A 15 -8.06 -5.61 -8.71
CA LEU A 15 -8.16 -6.72 -9.65
C LEU A 15 -8.44 -6.24 -11.07
N SER A 16 -9.29 -5.23 -11.25
CA SER A 16 -9.57 -4.62 -12.56
C SER A 16 -8.32 -4.02 -13.19
N THR A 17 -7.54 -3.26 -12.42
CA THR A 17 -6.30 -2.64 -12.90
C THR A 17 -5.22 -3.68 -13.19
N THR A 18 -5.12 -4.72 -12.36
CA THR A 18 -4.20 -5.84 -12.57
C THR A 18 -4.56 -6.63 -13.83
N CYS A 19 -5.85 -6.94 -14.02
CA CYS A 19 -6.35 -7.63 -15.20
C CYS A 19 -6.08 -6.82 -16.47
N TRP A 20 -6.37 -5.52 -16.45
CA TRP A 20 -6.02 -4.61 -17.55
C TRP A 20 -4.52 -4.63 -17.84
N ALA A 21 -3.68 -4.54 -16.81
CA ALA A 21 -2.22 -4.51 -16.95
C ALA A 21 -1.62 -5.82 -17.48
N LEU A 22 -2.28 -6.96 -17.24
CA LEU A 22 -1.87 -8.28 -17.75
C LEU A 22 -2.37 -8.53 -19.18
N LEU A 23 -3.59 -8.07 -19.50
CA LEU A 23 -4.21 -8.30 -20.81
C LEU A 23 -3.71 -7.31 -21.88
N LEU A 24 -3.31 -6.09 -21.50
CA LEU A 24 -2.74 -5.14 -22.47
C LEU A 24 -1.24 -5.38 -22.68
N ASP A 25 -0.86 -5.67 -23.93
CA ASP A 25 0.53 -5.59 -24.36
C ASP A 25 0.96 -4.11 -24.42
N ARG A 26 1.84 -3.73 -23.50
CA ARG A 26 2.36 -2.37 -23.34
C ARG A 26 3.07 -1.85 -24.59
N ASN A 27 3.61 -2.74 -25.44
CA ASN A 27 4.29 -2.34 -26.68
C ASN A 27 3.34 -1.77 -27.74
N THR A 28 2.03 -2.00 -27.59
CA THR A 28 1.00 -1.46 -28.48
C THR A 28 0.55 -0.05 -28.07
N LEU A 29 0.93 0.42 -26.88
CA LEU A 29 0.54 1.72 -26.34
C LEU A 29 1.46 2.84 -26.86
N ARG A 30 0.95 3.65 -27.80
CA ARG A 30 1.63 4.86 -28.28
C ARG A 30 1.92 5.81 -27.12
N GLY A 31 3.19 6.16 -26.94
CA GLY A 31 3.64 7.10 -25.89
C GLY A 31 3.92 6.46 -24.54
N ALA A 32 3.81 5.13 -24.39
CA ALA A 32 4.22 4.44 -23.17
C ALA A 32 5.74 4.58 -22.95
N THR A 33 6.13 4.99 -21.75
CA THR A 33 7.55 5.08 -21.35
C THR A 33 8.20 3.71 -21.51
N ARG A 34 9.23 3.60 -22.35
CA ARG A 34 9.86 2.32 -22.71
C ARG A 34 10.43 1.57 -21.50
N ASN A 35 10.77 2.28 -20.42
CA ASN A 35 11.22 1.68 -19.17
C ASN A 35 10.61 2.39 -17.94
N PRO A 36 9.39 2.01 -17.52
CA PRO A 36 8.66 2.70 -16.44
C PRO A 36 9.33 2.55 -15.07
N ALA A 37 10.12 1.49 -14.87
CA ALA A 37 10.87 1.27 -13.63
C ALA A 37 11.96 2.33 -13.40
N ILE A 38 12.37 3.07 -14.43
CA ILE A 38 13.37 4.15 -14.34
C ILE A 38 12.67 5.52 -14.17
N SER A 39 11.33 5.58 -14.18
CA SER A 39 10.62 6.85 -14.02
C SER A 39 10.82 7.45 -12.62
N VAL A 40 10.74 8.77 -12.54
CA VAL A 40 10.82 9.51 -11.28
C VAL A 40 9.71 9.08 -10.32
N GLU A 41 8.50 8.81 -10.84
CA GLU A 41 7.37 8.30 -10.08
C GLU A 41 7.63 6.91 -9.50
N SER A 42 8.28 6.02 -10.27
CA SER A 42 8.68 4.70 -9.76
C SER A 42 9.69 4.84 -8.62
N GLN A 43 10.65 5.75 -8.74
CA GLN A 43 11.62 6.00 -7.66
C GLN A 43 10.96 6.61 -6.42
N TRP A 44 9.97 7.49 -6.58
CA TRP A 44 9.21 8.04 -5.46
C TRP A 44 8.40 6.95 -4.75
N TYR A 45 7.77 6.07 -5.52
CA TYR A 45 7.05 4.91 -5.01
C TYR A 45 7.98 4.00 -4.20
N ASP A 46 9.11 3.58 -4.76
CA ASP A 46 10.05 2.66 -4.11
C ASP A 46 10.60 3.26 -2.81
N LYS A 47 10.98 4.55 -2.83
CA LYS A 47 11.44 5.27 -1.63
C LYS A 47 10.36 5.34 -0.55
N ALA A 48 9.11 5.62 -0.94
CA ALA A 48 8.00 5.67 0.01
C ALA A 48 7.70 4.27 0.58
N ALA A 49 7.66 3.24 -0.27
CA ALA A 49 7.36 1.87 0.11
C ALA A 49 8.39 1.29 1.10
N VAL A 50 9.69 1.52 0.86
CA VAL A 50 10.76 1.08 1.77
C VAL A 50 10.61 1.74 3.14
N GLY A 51 10.30 3.04 3.20
CA GLY A 51 10.08 3.74 4.46
C GLY A 51 8.89 3.19 5.24
N VAL A 52 7.73 3.03 4.57
CA VAL A 52 6.52 2.48 5.19
C VAL A 52 6.74 1.06 5.70
N PHE A 53 7.51 0.23 4.98
CA PHE A 53 7.84 -1.12 5.43
C PHE A 53 8.64 -1.11 6.74
N GLN A 54 9.63 -0.21 6.87
CA GLN A 54 10.40 -0.07 8.11
C GLN A 54 9.52 0.41 9.27
N ASP A 55 8.62 1.36 9.02
CA ASP A 55 7.67 1.84 10.02
C ASP A 55 6.70 0.75 10.45
N LEU A 56 6.24 -0.08 9.51
CA LEU A 56 5.37 -1.22 9.80
C LEU A 56 6.08 -2.28 10.64
N LEU A 57 7.35 -2.58 10.36
CA LEU A 57 8.16 -3.49 11.17
C LEU A 57 8.27 -2.98 12.61
N LEU A 58 8.51 -1.68 12.78
CA LEU A 58 8.63 -1.05 14.10
C LEU A 58 7.29 -1.04 14.84
N VAL A 59 6.22 -0.57 14.21
CA VAL A 59 4.88 -0.46 14.81
C VAL A 59 4.31 -1.83 15.14
N CYS A 60 4.36 -2.80 14.22
CA CYS A 60 3.86 -4.15 14.47
C CYS A 60 4.74 -4.91 15.47
N GLY A 61 6.07 -4.73 15.42
CA GLY A 61 6.99 -5.35 16.37
C GLY A 61 6.77 -4.85 17.80
N LEU A 62 6.74 -3.53 18.00
CA LEU A 62 6.46 -2.93 19.31
C LEU A 62 5.03 -3.22 19.77
N GLY A 63 4.06 -3.12 18.87
CA GLY A 63 2.66 -3.46 19.15
C GLY A 63 2.55 -4.89 19.65
N GLY A 64 3.12 -5.86 18.93
CA GLY A 64 3.14 -7.27 19.32
C GLY A 64 3.78 -7.50 20.69
N ALA A 65 4.91 -6.84 20.96
CA ALA A 65 5.57 -6.92 22.27
C ALA A 65 4.67 -6.38 23.40
N LEU A 66 4.04 -5.21 23.22
CA LEU A 66 3.13 -4.62 24.21
C LEU A 66 1.89 -5.49 24.46
N PHE A 67 1.27 -6.01 23.39
CA PHE A 67 0.13 -6.93 23.50
C PHE A 67 0.51 -8.26 24.16
N SER A 68 1.78 -8.65 24.18
CA SER A 68 2.23 -9.83 24.93
C SER A 68 2.19 -9.63 26.45
N PHE A 69 2.28 -8.38 26.94
CA PHE A 69 2.24 -8.06 28.37
C PHE A 69 0.85 -7.64 28.86
N MET A 70 -0.02 -7.19 27.95
CA MET A 70 -1.36 -6.70 28.28
C MET A 70 -2.44 -7.69 27.83
N PRO A 71 -3.34 -8.17 28.72
CA PRO A 71 -4.44 -9.05 28.34
C PRO A 71 -5.57 -8.25 27.68
N VAL A 72 -5.31 -7.72 26.48
CA VAL A 72 -6.25 -6.91 25.70
C VAL A 72 -6.85 -7.78 24.60
N SER A 73 -8.16 -8.06 24.71
CA SER A 73 -8.90 -8.81 23.71
C SER A 73 -9.51 -7.87 22.67
N VAL A 74 -8.89 -7.77 21.49
CA VAL A 74 -9.40 -7.01 20.33
C VAL A 74 -9.66 -7.98 19.18
N SER A 75 -10.69 -7.70 18.38
CA SER A 75 -10.97 -8.48 17.17
C SER A 75 -9.80 -8.43 16.19
N LEU A 76 -9.27 -9.60 15.81
CA LEU A 76 -8.15 -9.74 14.88
C LEU A 76 -8.41 -9.03 13.54
N GLY A 77 -9.65 -9.09 13.05
CA GLY A 77 -10.04 -8.41 11.81
C GLY A 77 -9.92 -6.89 11.92
N LEU A 78 -10.21 -6.32 13.09
CA LEU A 78 -10.10 -4.88 13.33
C LEU A 78 -8.64 -4.45 13.45
N VAL A 79 -7.78 -5.28 14.06
CA VAL A 79 -6.34 -5.05 14.12
C VAL A 79 -5.73 -5.04 12.71
N LEU A 80 -6.00 -6.06 11.91
CA LEU A 80 -5.46 -6.14 10.54
C LEU A 80 -5.97 -5.00 9.66
N ALA A 81 -7.26 -4.66 9.74
CA ALA A 81 -7.82 -3.51 9.03
C ALA A 81 -7.14 -2.21 9.46
N GLY A 82 -6.91 -2.01 10.77
CA GLY A 82 -6.21 -0.85 11.30
C GLY A 82 -4.78 -0.75 10.78
N VAL A 83 -4.02 -1.86 10.80
CA VAL A 83 -2.64 -1.91 10.31
C VAL A 83 -2.56 -1.55 8.82
N VAL A 84 -3.46 -2.10 7.99
CA VAL A 84 -3.51 -1.76 6.56
C VAL A 84 -3.86 -0.30 6.35
N LEU A 85 -4.84 0.23 7.09
CA LEU A 85 -5.26 1.63 6.96
C LEU A 85 -4.13 2.60 7.34
N VAL A 86 -3.41 2.31 8.44
CA VAL A 86 -2.23 3.07 8.85
C VAL A 86 -1.14 3.01 7.77
N ALA A 87 -0.85 1.83 7.22
CA ALA A 87 0.14 1.68 6.15
C ALA A 87 -0.24 2.47 4.89
N MET A 88 -1.52 2.47 4.50
CA MET A 88 -2.00 3.26 3.36
C MET A 88 -1.86 4.76 3.59
N ILE A 89 -2.18 5.25 4.79
CA ILE A 89 -2.05 6.67 5.14
C ILE A 89 -0.58 7.09 5.15
N ASP A 90 0.30 6.32 5.81
CA ASP A 90 1.74 6.61 5.87
C ASP A 90 2.34 6.61 4.45
N PHE A 91 2.00 5.62 3.63
CA PHE A 91 2.42 5.59 2.23
C PHE A 91 1.97 6.83 1.46
N ALA A 92 0.70 7.21 1.57
CA ALA A 92 0.15 8.37 0.86
C ALA A 92 0.86 9.67 1.28
N ILE A 93 1.05 9.88 2.58
CA ILE A 93 1.74 11.06 3.10
C ILE A 93 3.19 11.10 2.59
N ARG A 94 3.93 10.00 2.74
CA ARG A 94 5.34 9.91 2.38
C ARG A 94 5.56 10.06 0.89
N TYR A 95 4.71 9.45 0.06
CA TYR A 95 4.73 9.63 -1.38
C TYR A 95 4.50 11.08 -1.78
N LEU A 96 3.49 11.75 -1.20
CA LEU A 96 3.21 13.16 -1.48
C LEU A 96 4.34 14.09 -1.03
N MET A 97 4.98 13.81 0.09
CA MET A 97 6.14 14.57 0.57
C MET A 97 7.34 14.42 -0.36
N ILE A 98 7.68 13.19 -0.75
CA ILE A 98 8.79 12.92 -1.68
C ILE A 98 8.52 13.57 -3.03
N LYS A 99 7.30 13.42 -3.55
CA LYS A 99 6.86 14.06 -4.79
C LYS A 99 7.03 15.57 -4.73
N ARG A 100 6.61 16.23 -3.65
CA ARG A 100 6.76 17.69 -3.48
C ARG A 100 8.21 18.14 -3.34
N ALA A 101 9.07 17.31 -2.75
CA ALA A 101 10.49 17.64 -2.56
C ALA A 101 11.33 17.48 -3.84
N GLN A 102 10.85 16.66 -4.79
CA GLN A 102 11.57 16.30 -6.02
C GLN A 102 10.85 16.76 -7.30
N SER A 103 9.76 17.53 -7.18
CA SER A 103 9.08 18.24 -8.27
C SER A 103 9.68 19.60 -8.51
#